data_AF-A0A3D0SRA8-F1
#
_entry.id   AF-A0A3D0SRA8-F1
#
_cell.length_a   1.000
_cell.length_b   1.000
_cell.length_c   1.000
_cell.angle_alpha   90.00
_cell.angle_beta   90.00
_cell.angle_gamma   90.00
#
_symmetry.space_group_name_H-M   'P 1'
#
loop_
_entity.id
_entity.type
_entity.pdbx_description
1 polymer ?
#
loop_
_entity_poly.entity_id
_entity_poly.type
_entity_poly.pdbx_seq_one_letter_code
_entity_poly.pdbx_strand_id
1 'polypeptide(L)'
;MVLGIISLLAGLLGLAAAMMLYKGIVRQSTGDAVMTAISDEIHLGAMTYLKAQYFKIAIFALVIAILLSVQYGFGTSLAFLLGA
;
A
#
# COMPACT_ATOMS: atom_id res chain seq x y z
N MET A 1 20.68 8.59 -16.96
CA MET A 1 20.01 7.41 -17.56
C MET A 1 20.34 6.13 -16.81
N VAL A 2 21.62 5.73 -16.69
CA VAL A 2 22.03 4.47 -16.04
C VAL A 2 21.47 4.32 -14.62
N LEU A 3 21.58 5.36 -13.78
CA LEU A 3 21.07 5.34 -12.41
C LEU A 3 19.55 5.07 -12.36
N GLY A 4 18.77 5.67 -13.26
CA GLY A 4 17.31 5.49 -13.29
C GLY A 4 16.89 4.06 -13.66
N ILE A 5 17.62 3.42 -14.58
CA ILE A 5 17.39 2.01 -14.94
C ILE A 5 17.71 1.10 -13.76
N ILE A 6 18.81 1.37 -13.04
CA ILE A 6 19.20 0.61 -11.84
C ILE A 6 18.12 0.75 -10.75
N SER A 7 17.64 1.96 -10.48
CA SER A 7 16.58 2.19 -9.49
C SER A 7 15.28 1.47 -9.84
N LEU A 8 14.87 1.48 -11.11
CA LEU A 8 13.67 0.77 -11.57
C LEU A 8 13.82 -0.75 -11.38
N LEU A 9 14.95 -1.32 -11.81
CA LEU A 9 15.22 -2.75 -11.65
C LEU A 9 15.28 -3.15 -10.17
N ALA A 10 15.90 -2.34 -9.31
CA ALA A 10 15.94 -2.57 -7.88
C ALA A 10 14.54 -2.59 -7.25
N GLY A 11 13.66 -1.65 -7.64
CA GLY A 11 12.26 -1.62 -7.19
C GLY A 11 11.48 -2.86 -7.61
N LEU A 12 11.63 -3.29 -8.87
CA LEU A 12 10.98 -4.50 -9.37
C LEU A 12 11.50 -5.77 -8.69
N LEU A 13 12.81 -5.87 -8.44
CA LEU A 13 13.40 -6.96 -7.68
C LEU A 13 12.90 -7.01 -6.23
N GLY A 14 12.76 -5.84 -5.58
CA GLY A 14 12.16 -5.74 -4.25
C GLY A 14 10.72 -6.24 -4.21
N LEU A 15 9.89 -5.85 -5.18
CA LEU A 15 8.53 -6.34 -5.33
C LEU A 15 8.49 -7.86 -5.58
N ALA A 16 9.39 -8.39 -6.42
CA ALA A 16 9.48 -9.82 -6.67
C ALA A 16 9.86 -10.60 -5.40
N ALA A 17 10.84 -10.10 -4.63
CA ALA A 17 11.23 -10.69 -3.35
C ALA A 17 10.07 -10.66 -2.33
N ALA A 18 9.36 -9.54 -2.21
CA ALA A 18 8.18 -9.44 -1.36
C ALA A 18 7.08 -10.44 -1.75
N MET A 19 6.83 -10.62 -3.05
CA MET A 19 5.87 -11.60 -3.55
C MET A 19 6.28 -13.05 -3.21
N MET A 20 7.58 -13.36 -3.30
CA MET A 20 8.09 -14.69 -2.93
C MET A 20 7.89 -14.97 -1.43
N LEU A 21 8.19 -13.99 -0.56
CA LEU A 21 7.98 -14.11 0.88
C LEU A 21 6.49 -14.29 1.21
N TYR A 22 5.62 -13.46 0.63
CA TYR A 22 4.17 -13.58 0.79
C TYR A 22 3.66 -14.98 0.43
N LYS A 23 4.06 -15.51 -0.73
CA LYS A 23 3.69 -16.87 -1.15
C LYS A 23 4.20 -17.95 -0.21
N GLY A 24 5.39 -17.76 0.37
CA GLY A 24 5.94 -18.66 1.38
C GLY A 24 5.10 -18.68 2.66
N ILE A 25 4.68 -17.51 3.14
CA ILE A 25 3.89 -17.36 4.38
C ILE A 25 2.48 -17.92 4.20
N VAL A 26 1.78 -17.57 3.11
CA VAL A 26 0.38 -18.00 2.87
C VAL A 26 0.24 -19.52 2.71
N ARG A 27 1.33 -20.23 2.36
CA ARG A 27 1.34 -21.70 2.27
C ARG A 27 1.48 -22.40 3.62
N GLN A 28 1.83 -21.67 4.69
CA GLN A 28 1.93 -22.26 6.02
C GLN A 28 0.54 -22.57 6.58
N SER A 29 0.46 -23.57 7.46
CA SER A 29 -0.79 -23.89 8.16
C SER A 29 -1.20 -22.74 9.08
N THR A 30 -2.49 -22.40 9.10
CA THR A 30 -3.09 -21.39 9.99
C THR A 30 -3.21 -21.86 11.45
N GLY A 31 -2.82 -23.10 11.74
CA GLY A 31 -2.90 -23.70 13.07
C GLY A 31 -4.19 -24.50 13.27
N ASP A 32 -4.68 -24.54 14.50
CA ASP A 32 -5.93 -25.20 14.84
C ASP A 32 -7.16 -24.31 14.58
N ALA A 33 -8.35 -24.84 14.86
CA ALA A 33 -9.62 -24.14 14.63
C ALA A 33 -9.77 -22.88 15.49
N VAL A 34 -9.23 -22.87 16.72
CA VAL A 34 -9.30 -21.72 17.62
C VAL A 34 -8.34 -20.62 17.14
N MET A 35 -7.13 -21.00 16.75
CA MET A 35 -6.14 -20.08 16.17
C MET A 35 -6.67 -19.42 14.90
N THR A 36 -7.30 -20.19 14.01
CA THR A 36 -7.88 -19.67 12.77
C THR A 36 -9.01 -18.68 13.06
N ALA A 37 -9.93 -19.03 13.95
CA ALA A 37 -11.05 -18.15 14.32
C ALA A 37 -10.60 -16.81 14.93
N ILE A 38 -9.57 -16.84 15.79
CA ILE A 38 -8.98 -15.61 16.37
C ILE A 38 -8.32 -14.77 15.28
N SER A 39 -7.55 -15.39 14.38
CA SER A 39 -6.87 -14.70 13.29
C SER A 39 -7.87 -13.99 12.36
N ASP A 40 -9.00 -14.62 12.06
CA ASP A 40 -10.04 -14.06 11.20
C ASP A 40 -10.68 -12.80 11.81
N GLU A 41 -10.98 -12.82 13.11
CA GLU A 41 -11.50 -11.65 13.83
C GLU A 41 -10.49 -10.51 13.90
N ILE A 42 -9.20 -10.82 14.12
CA ILE A 42 -8.13 -9.83 14.07
C ILE A 42 -8.03 -9.22 12.67
N HIS A 43 -8.08 -10.05 11.62
CA HIS A 43 -8.03 -9.58 10.24
C HIS A 43 -9.22 -8.66 9.92
N LEU A 44 -10.43 -9.06 10.31
CA LEU A 44 -11.64 -8.27 10.12
C LEU A 44 -11.56 -6.93 10.85
N GLY A 45 -11.13 -6.93 12.11
CA GLY A 45 -10.93 -5.71 12.90
C GLY A 45 -9.91 -4.77 12.27
N ALA A 46 -8.75 -5.31 11.84
CA ALA A 46 -7.70 -4.55 11.18
C ALA A 46 -8.18 -3.93 9.87
N MET A 47 -8.86 -4.70 9.02
CA MET A 47 -9.36 -4.20 7.74
C MET A 47 -10.48 -3.16 7.92
N THR A 48 -11.33 -3.31 8.94
CA THR A 48 -12.35 -2.32 9.30
C THR A 48 -11.73 -0.99 9.71
N TYR A 49 -10.70 -1.03 10.56
CA TYR A 49 -9.96 0.17 10.98
C TYR A 49 -9.21 0.82 9.82
N LEU A 50 -8.49 0.04 9.01
CA LEU A 50 -7.76 0.55 7.85
C LEU A 50 -8.71 1.22 6.85
N LYS A 51 -9.86 0.63 6.55
CA LYS A 51 -10.87 1.25 5.68
C LYS A 51 -11.34 2.61 6.21
N ALA A 52 -11.64 2.70 7.51
CA ALA A 52 -12.07 3.94 8.13
C ALA A 52 -10.98 5.02 8.12
N GLN A 53 -9.70 4.64 8.30
CA GLN A 53 -8.59 5.57 8.22
C GLN A 53 -8.29 6.00 6.78
N TYR A 54 -8.24 5.06 5.84
CA TYR A 54 -7.92 5.33 4.45
C TYR A 54 -8.93 6.28 3.83
N PHE A 55 -10.20 6.20 4.24
CA PHE A 55 -11.20 7.18 3.81
C PHE A 55 -10.86 8.61 4.26
N LYS A 56 -10.47 8.80 5.53
CA LYS A 56 -10.10 10.13 6.06
C LYS A 56 -8.82 10.65 5.40
N ILE A 57 -7.83 9.77 5.24
CA ILE A 57 -6.57 10.10 4.56
C ILE A 57 -6.82 10.43 3.09
N ALA A 58 -7.70 9.71 2.39
CA ALA A 58 -8.02 9.98 0.99
C ALA A 58 -8.69 11.34 0.80
N ILE A 59 -9.58 11.75 1.70
CA ILE A 59 -10.16 13.11 1.68
C ILE A 59 -9.06 14.16 1.87
N PHE A 60 -8.16 13.94 2.83
CA PHE A 60 -7.02 14.85 3.05
C PHE A 60 -6.13 14.92 1.80
N ALA A 61 -5.73 13.78 1.23
CA ALA A 61 -4.92 13.71 0.03
C ALA A 61 -5.59 14.41 -1.16
N LEU A 62 -6.91 14.28 -1.32
CA LEU A 62 -7.66 14.97 -2.37
C LEU A 62 -7.60 16.50 -2.20
N VAL A 63 -7.77 17.02 -0.98
CA VAL A 63 -7.64 18.45 -0.71
C VAL A 63 -6.25 18.95 -1.06
N ILE A 64 -5.20 18.21 -0.64
CA ILE A 64 -3.81 18.56 -0.99
C ILE A 64 -3.58 18.52 -2.50
N ALA A 65 -4.11 17.51 -3.20
CA ALA A 65 -3.98 17.38 -4.65
C ALA A 65 -4.62 18.57 -5.39
N ILE A 66 -5.78 19.06 -4.93
CA ILE A 66 -6.43 20.26 -5.49
C ILE A 66 -5.56 21.50 -5.26
N LEU A 67 -5.08 21.72 -4.02
CA LEU A 67 -4.22 22.86 -3.69
C LEU A 67 -2.92 22.85 -4.51
N LEU A 68 -2.29 21.68 -4.65
CA LEU A 68 -1.09 21.51 -5.49
C LEU A 68 -1.39 21.78 -6.96
N SER A 69 -2.55 21.35 -7.47
CA SER A 69 -2.93 21.59 -8.86
C SER A 69 -3.12 23.08 -9.16
N VAL A 70 -3.72 23.83 -8.22
CA VAL A 70 -3.95 25.28 -8.38
C VAL A 70 -2.62 26.05 -8.27
N GLN A 71 -1.75 25.68 -7.34
CA GLN A 71 -0.56 26.46 -7.03
C GLN A 71 0.67 26.10 -7.88
N TYR A 72 0.83 24.82 -8.24
CA TYR A 72 2.02 24.26 -8.90
C TYR A 72 1.72 23.49 -10.20
N GLY A 73 0.44 23.45 -10.61
CA GLY A 73 0.00 22.79 -11.83
C GLY A 73 -0.28 21.30 -11.70
N PHE A 74 -0.90 20.75 -12.74
CA PHE A 74 -1.43 19.39 -12.76
C PHE A 74 -0.35 18.30 -12.59
N GLY A 75 0.85 18.50 -13.16
CA GLY A 75 1.94 17.52 -13.08
C GLY A 75 2.40 17.22 -11.64
N THR A 76 2.49 18.26 -10.80
CA THR A 76 2.87 18.13 -9.39
C THR A 76 1.79 17.41 -8.58
N SER A 77 0.52 17.73 -8.83
CA SER A 77 -0.62 17.06 -8.21
C SER A 77 -0.67 15.57 -8.57
N LEU A 78 -0.44 15.23 -9.84
CA LEU A 78 -0.40 13.85 -10.30
C LEU A 78 0.77 13.06 -9.69
N ALA A 79 1.97 13.66 -9.61
CA ALA A 79 3.12 13.03 -8.96
C ALA A 79 2.87 12.75 -7.46
N PHE A 80 2.18 13.66 -6.77
CA PHE A 80 1.74 13.44 -5.38
C PHE A 80 0.75 12.28 -5.27
N LEU A 81 -0.31 12.27 -6.09
CA LEU A 81 -1.34 11.22 -6.07
C LEU A 81 -0.80 9.83 -6.44
N LEU A 82 0.23 9.74 -7.28
CA LEU A 82 0.87 8.46 -7.62
C LEU A 82 1.71 7.89 -6.47
N GLY A 83 2.16 8.73 -5.54
CA GLY A 83 2.94 8.33 -4.38
C GLY A 83 2.13 8.16 -3.08
N ALA A 84 0.94 8.76 -3.01
CA ALA A 84 0.03 8.72 -1.87
C ALA A 84 -0.82 7.43 -1.84
#